data_AF-A0A7C2XRF1-F1
#
_entry.id   AF-A0A7C2XRF1-F1
#
_cell.length_a   1.000
_cell.length_b   1.000
_cell.length_c   1.000
_cell.angle_alpha   90.00
_cell.angle_beta   90.00
_cell.angle_gamma   90.00
#
_symmetry.space_group_name_H-M   'P 1'
#
loop_
_entity.id
_entity.type
_entity.pdbx_description
1 polymer ?
#
loop_
_entity_poly.entity_id
_entity_poly.type
_entity_poly.pdbx_seq_one_letter_code
_entity_poly.pdbx_strand_id
1 'polypeptide(L)'
;MVRFTTLDWVWVALYLLLMVGCGALFYRLGKRSEADFFLAGRGLPWWLPATSVYATHTATDTPMWVTGIVYQHGLRGLWYTFFSAWCAISAFVSARIFRRSLAYSQAEWQSLRFGGLGSELLRGWIAGWMVFMNMFILGWVGIAMGKLCHLIFGWPDWVGLVLFSTVCAIYVLAAGYWGVVMADFQQGVIAFIAILIVSFWGIFEAGGPEGILSKLRAMGEEWRADPFAFTGLFSGDFPIAWFATMLVIAIIGGFGMGTAIDWYVEAQRIQSARTVRDASYSIWWGTMLVLTRNALWAVAILGFYVLYPNIPDRAQYELGWYRLGLEFLPAGMLGFFFAAIVAIHLSTVASHLNLGAVYATRDLYHHYVRPQASERELVWVGRISTLLVLIGSFFYGLMMK
;
A
#
# COMPACT_ATOMS: atom_id res chain seq x y z
N MET A 1 5.17 21.27 -16.62
CA MET A 1 6.39 20.77 -15.96
C MET A 1 6.63 21.59 -14.70
N VAL A 2 6.73 20.91 -13.57
CA VAL A 2 6.94 21.53 -12.25
C VAL A 2 8.39 21.96 -12.12
N ARG A 3 8.66 23.20 -11.68
CA ARG A 3 10.02 23.69 -11.44
C ARG A 3 10.37 23.58 -9.96
N PHE A 4 11.36 22.76 -9.63
CA PHE A 4 11.86 22.58 -8.28
C PHE A 4 12.85 23.69 -7.92
N THR A 5 12.67 24.29 -6.76
CA THR A 5 13.63 25.24 -6.17
C THR A 5 14.81 24.50 -5.53
N THR A 6 15.85 25.23 -5.14
CA THR A 6 16.98 24.65 -4.39
C THR A 6 16.52 23.99 -3.09
N LEU A 7 15.57 24.59 -2.37
CA LEU A 7 15.02 24.02 -1.13
C LEU A 7 14.28 22.70 -1.40
N ASP A 8 13.59 22.58 -2.53
CA ASP A 8 12.92 21.34 -2.90
C ASP A 8 13.93 20.19 -3.07
N TRP A 9 15.05 20.44 -3.74
CA TRP A 9 16.12 19.44 -3.88
C TRP A 9 16.79 19.08 -2.56
N VAL A 10 16.92 20.04 -1.63
CA VAL A 10 17.42 19.76 -0.27
C VAL A 10 16.51 18.76 0.44
N TRP A 11 15.19 18.90 0.35
CA TRP A 11 14.26 17.92 0.95
C TRP A 11 14.40 16.52 0.36
N VAL A 12 14.52 16.42 -0.97
CA VAL A 12 14.73 15.14 -1.66
C VAL A 12 16.05 14.50 -1.22
N ALA A 13 17.13 15.28 -1.15
CA ALA A 13 18.43 14.81 -0.70
C ALA A 13 18.40 14.36 0.77
N LEU A 14 17.76 15.13 1.66
CA LEU A 14 17.58 14.78 3.07
C LEU A 14 16.80 13.48 3.23
N TYR A 15 15.73 13.30 2.45
CA TYR A 15 14.95 12.06 2.46
C TYR A 15 15.80 10.85 2.03
N LEU A 16 16.53 10.97 0.92
CA LEU A 16 17.41 9.89 0.43
C LEU A 16 18.51 9.58 1.46
N LEU A 17 19.13 10.58 2.07
CA LEU A 17 20.13 10.40 3.12
C LEU A 17 19.55 9.72 4.36
N LEU A 18 18.35 10.11 4.78
CA LEU A 18 17.65 9.50 5.92
C LEU A 18 17.33 8.02 5.61
N MET A 19 16.84 7.73 4.40
CA MET A 19 16.53 6.38 3.95
C MET A 19 17.76 5.48 3.91
N VAL A 20 18.86 5.94 3.29
CA VAL A 20 20.13 5.20 3.25
C VAL A 20 20.73 5.04 4.65
N GLY A 21 20.67 6.10 5.47
CA GLY A 21 21.18 6.11 6.84
C GLY A 21 20.47 5.10 7.73
N CYS A 22 19.14 5.03 7.68
CA CYS A 22 18.36 4.02 8.37
C CYS A 22 18.69 2.61 7.86
N GLY A 23 18.74 2.41 6.54
CA GLY A 23 19.15 1.12 5.96
C GLY A 23 20.50 0.63 6.52
N ALA A 24 21.50 1.51 6.58
CA ALA A 24 22.83 1.18 7.11
C ALA A 24 22.83 0.91 8.63
N LEU A 25 22.06 1.66 9.41
CA LEU A 25 21.97 1.51 10.86
C LEU A 25 21.29 0.19 11.26
N PHE A 26 20.20 -0.17 10.58
CA PHE A 26 19.41 -1.36 10.88
C PHE A 26 19.95 -2.64 10.21
N TYR A 27 20.84 -2.52 9.22
CA TYR A 27 21.50 -3.67 8.57
C TYR A 27 22.19 -4.62 9.57
N ARG A 28 22.79 -4.10 10.64
CA ARG A 28 23.49 -4.90 11.65
C ARG A 28 22.55 -5.75 12.52
N LEU A 29 21.26 -5.41 12.57
CA LEU A 29 20.27 -6.11 13.38
C LEU A 29 19.66 -7.33 12.64
N GLY A 30 19.64 -7.31 11.30
CA GLY A 30 19.00 -8.36 10.48
C GLY A 30 19.82 -9.61 10.17
N LYS A 31 21.06 -9.74 10.65
CA LYS A 31 21.99 -10.84 10.30
C LYS A 31 22.03 -12.02 11.28
N ARG A 32 21.18 -12.04 12.31
CA ARG A 32 21.37 -12.97 13.44
C ARG A 32 20.68 -14.33 13.23
N SER A 33 19.59 -14.42 12.45
CA SER A 33 18.88 -15.67 12.15
C SER A 33 17.89 -15.53 10.99
N GLU A 34 17.37 -16.64 10.46
CA GLU A 34 16.25 -16.65 9.48
C GLU A 34 14.99 -15.97 10.04
N ALA A 35 14.69 -16.17 11.33
CA ALA A 35 13.57 -15.51 12.01
C ALA A 35 13.77 -13.99 12.16
N ASP A 36 15.02 -13.52 12.32
CA ASP A 36 15.35 -12.10 12.27
C ASP A 36 15.21 -11.56 10.85
N PHE A 37 15.56 -12.36 9.85
CA PHE A 37 15.48 -11.97 8.44
C PHE A 37 14.06 -11.94 7.88
N PHE A 38 13.08 -12.70 8.42
CA PHE A 38 11.71 -12.70 7.88
C PHE A 38 10.63 -12.16 8.83
N LEU A 39 10.85 -12.21 10.15
CA LEU A 39 9.82 -11.86 11.15
C LEU A 39 10.32 -10.88 12.22
N ALA A 40 11.51 -10.30 12.02
CA ALA A 40 12.14 -9.38 12.96
C ALA A 40 12.20 -9.96 14.40
N GLY A 41 12.44 -11.27 14.53
CA GLY A 41 12.54 -11.97 15.81
C GLY A 41 11.21 -12.11 16.58
N ARG A 42 10.05 -11.82 15.96
CA ARG A 42 8.71 -11.90 16.58
C ARG A 42 8.54 -11.08 17.86
N GLY A 43 9.29 -9.98 17.98
CA GLY A 43 9.40 -9.16 19.18
C GLY A 43 8.81 -7.75 19.09
N LEU A 44 8.13 -7.41 17.98
CA LEU A 44 7.76 -6.03 17.70
C LEU A 44 6.61 -5.52 18.61
N PRO A 45 6.70 -4.31 19.18
CA PRO A 45 5.59 -3.68 19.88
C PRO A 45 4.48 -3.30 18.89
N TRP A 46 3.21 -3.31 19.33
CA TRP A 46 2.04 -3.19 18.45
C TRP A 46 2.05 -2.01 17.47
N TRP A 47 2.63 -0.88 17.86
CA TRP A 47 2.63 0.34 17.05
C TRP A 47 3.50 0.20 15.80
N LEU A 48 4.58 -0.58 15.83
CA LEU A 48 5.47 -0.71 14.69
C LEU A 48 4.83 -1.52 13.55
N PRO A 49 4.25 -2.72 13.78
CA PRO A 49 3.48 -3.38 12.74
C PRO A 49 2.23 -2.59 12.33
N ALA A 50 1.61 -1.80 13.22
CA ALA A 50 0.48 -0.94 12.86
C ALA A 50 0.84 0.09 11.79
N THR A 51 1.98 0.76 11.98
CA THR A 51 2.49 1.74 11.01
C THR A 51 2.89 1.10 9.69
N SER A 52 3.43 -0.13 9.72
CA SER A 52 3.70 -0.88 8.49
C SER A 52 2.40 -1.28 7.79
N VAL A 53 1.34 -1.70 8.51
CA VAL A 53 -0.01 -1.90 7.91
C VAL A 53 -0.43 -0.64 7.17
N TYR A 54 -0.41 0.50 7.85
CA TYR A 54 -0.76 1.77 7.24
C TYR A 54 0.10 2.10 6.01
N ALA A 55 1.42 1.90 6.09
CA ALA A 55 2.36 2.22 5.02
C ALA A 55 2.11 1.38 3.77
N THR A 56 1.92 0.06 3.88
CA THR A 56 1.64 -0.77 2.69
C THR A 56 0.31 -0.47 2.05
N HIS A 57 -0.72 -0.15 2.84
CA HIS A 57 -2.01 0.24 2.29
C HIS A 57 -1.97 1.62 1.64
N THR A 58 -0.90 2.39 1.81
CA THR A 58 -0.70 3.74 1.29
C THR A 58 0.37 3.70 0.20
N ALA A 59 0.00 3.23 -0.99
CA ALA A 59 0.88 3.16 -2.15
C ALA A 59 0.65 4.34 -3.11
N THR A 60 1.53 4.51 -4.08
CA THR A 60 1.48 5.62 -5.07
C THR A 60 0.18 5.65 -5.88
N ASP A 61 -0.40 4.50 -6.19
CA ASP A 61 -1.66 4.38 -6.92
C ASP A 61 -2.89 4.65 -6.03
N THR A 62 -2.77 4.47 -4.72
CA THR A 62 -3.93 4.51 -3.81
C THR A 62 -4.62 5.89 -3.80
N PRO A 63 -3.92 7.03 -3.69
CA PRO A 63 -4.56 8.34 -3.84
C PRO A 63 -5.21 8.50 -5.21
N MET A 64 -4.67 7.86 -6.26
CA MET A 64 -5.24 7.95 -7.61
C MET A 64 -6.57 7.22 -7.68
N TRP A 65 -6.60 6.00 -7.16
CA TRP A 65 -7.82 5.20 -7.12
C TRP A 65 -8.90 5.87 -6.27
N VAL A 66 -8.54 6.38 -5.06
CA VAL A 66 -9.46 7.10 -4.18
C VAL A 66 -9.97 8.38 -4.83
N THR A 67 -9.10 9.12 -5.52
CA THR A 67 -9.52 10.28 -6.30
C THR A 67 -10.51 9.88 -7.38
N GLY A 68 -10.24 8.78 -8.11
CA GLY A 68 -11.11 8.31 -9.17
C GLY A 68 -12.54 8.03 -8.70
N ILE A 69 -12.69 7.29 -7.60
CA ILE A 69 -14.00 6.94 -7.04
C ILE A 69 -14.71 8.12 -6.38
N VAL A 70 -14.01 9.01 -5.67
CA VAL A 70 -14.64 10.15 -4.98
C VAL A 70 -14.97 11.27 -5.97
N TYR A 71 -14.14 11.50 -7.00
CA TYR A 71 -14.46 12.45 -8.05
C TYR A 71 -15.71 12.03 -8.83
N GLN A 72 -15.84 10.73 -9.14
CA GLN A 72 -17.01 10.19 -9.85
C GLN A 72 -18.27 10.16 -8.96
N HIS A 73 -18.15 9.66 -7.73
CA HIS A 73 -19.31 9.34 -6.90
C HIS A 73 -19.50 10.28 -5.70
N GLY A 74 -18.66 11.27 -5.44
CA GLY A 74 -18.71 12.03 -4.18
C GLY A 74 -18.36 11.18 -2.96
N LEU A 75 -18.81 11.57 -1.76
CA LEU A 75 -18.48 10.88 -0.51
C LEU A 75 -19.05 9.46 -0.41
N ARG A 76 -20.13 9.13 -1.13
CA ARG A 76 -20.59 7.73 -1.22
C ARG A 76 -19.53 6.81 -1.85
N GLY A 77 -18.59 7.38 -2.62
CA GLY A 77 -17.41 6.68 -3.10
C GLY A 77 -16.53 6.10 -1.97
N LEU A 78 -16.58 6.65 -0.75
CA LEU A 78 -15.83 6.11 0.39
C LEU A 78 -16.21 4.66 0.72
N TRP A 79 -17.43 4.22 0.40
CA TRP A 79 -17.85 2.85 0.63
C TRP A 79 -17.06 1.83 -0.19
N TYR A 80 -16.55 2.22 -1.37
CA TYR A 80 -15.57 1.39 -2.07
C TYR A 80 -14.36 1.16 -1.18
N THR A 81 -13.80 2.21 -0.56
CA THR A 81 -12.61 2.06 0.32
C THR A 81 -12.91 1.37 1.64
N PHE A 82 -14.18 1.31 2.05
CA PHE A 82 -14.59 0.68 3.29
C PHE A 82 -14.37 -0.83 3.30
N PHE A 83 -14.10 -1.45 2.14
CA PHE A 83 -13.60 -2.83 2.14
C PHE A 83 -12.41 -2.97 3.10
N SER A 84 -11.53 -1.95 3.21
CA SER A 84 -10.38 -1.93 4.14
C SER A 84 -10.75 -2.05 5.63
N ALA A 85 -12.01 -1.84 6.04
CA ALA A 85 -12.50 -2.10 7.39
C ALA A 85 -12.54 -3.59 7.75
N TRP A 86 -12.57 -4.48 6.75
CA TRP A 86 -12.44 -5.93 6.92
C TRP A 86 -11.20 -6.35 7.71
N CYS A 87 -10.14 -5.54 7.66
CA CYS A 87 -8.90 -5.76 8.37
C CYS A 87 -9.13 -5.76 9.88
N ALA A 88 -10.01 -4.89 10.35
CA ALA A 88 -10.37 -4.83 11.76
C ALA A 88 -11.12 -6.09 12.21
N ILE A 89 -11.97 -6.65 11.34
CA ILE A 89 -12.71 -7.90 11.60
C ILE A 89 -11.74 -9.08 11.66
N SER A 90 -10.81 -9.18 10.70
CA SER A 90 -9.82 -10.25 10.65
C SER A 90 -8.88 -10.24 11.86
N ALA A 91 -8.63 -9.08 12.49
CA ALA A 91 -7.84 -8.99 13.72
C ALA A 91 -8.40 -9.84 14.87
N PHE A 92 -9.72 -10.09 14.92
CA PHE A 92 -10.32 -10.95 15.95
C PHE A 92 -10.15 -12.44 15.66
N VAL A 93 -10.20 -12.81 14.38
CA VAL A 93 -10.19 -14.20 13.93
C VAL A 93 -8.75 -14.69 13.76
N SER A 94 -7.95 -13.92 13.04
CA SER A 94 -6.66 -14.33 12.50
C SER A 94 -5.49 -14.02 13.42
N ALA A 95 -5.57 -12.97 14.26
CA ALA A 95 -4.46 -12.60 15.13
C ALA A 95 -4.04 -13.75 16.06
N ARG A 96 -4.99 -14.50 16.62
CA ARG A 96 -4.70 -15.69 17.44
C ARG A 96 -4.08 -16.82 16.62
N ILE A 97 -4.59 -17.06 15.43
CA ILE A 97 -4.18 -18.16 14.54
C ILE A 97 -2.74 -17.95 14.10
N PHE A 98 -2.44 -16.82 13.46
CA PHE A 98 -1.11 -16.59 12.88
C PHE A 98 -0.07 -16.28 13.94
N ARG A 99 -0.39 -15.50 14.99
CA ARG A 99 0.61 -15.18 16.01
C ARG A 99 1.09 -16.41 16.78
N ARG A 100 0.20 -17.38 17.01
CA ARG A 100 0.55 -18.64 17.68
C ARG A 100 1.10 -19.70 16.72
N SER A 101 1.05 -19.46 15.42
CA SER A 101 1.57 -20.40 14.43
C SER A 101 3.11 -20.40 14.39
N LEU A 102 3.67 -21.56 14.07
CA LEU A 102 5.08 -21.71 13.72
C LEU A 102 5.36 -21.39 12.25
N ALA A 103 4.32 -21.19 11.43
CA ALA A 103 4.47 -20.81 10.02
C ALA A 103 5.24 -19.49 9.88
N TYR A 104 6.01 -19.38 8.80
CA TYR A 104 6.68 -18.16 8.38
C TYR A 104 5.99 -17.51 7.19
N SER A 105 5.14 -18.25 6.47
CA SER A 105 4.27 -17.71 5.42
C SER A 105 2.83 -18.21 5.58
N GLN A 106 1.90 -17.55 4.91
CA GLN A 106 0.52 -18.01 4.86
C GLN A 106 0.38 -19.35 4.12
N ALA A 107 1.24 -19.60 3.12
CA ALA A 107 1.20 -20.84 2.35
C ALA A 107 1.66 -22.03 3.21
N GLU A 108 2.74 -21.86 3.97
CA GLU A 108 3.21 -22.86 4.93
C GLU A 108 2.18 -23.19 6.02
N TRP A 109 1.39 -22.19 6.45
CA TRP A 109 0.33 -22.41 7.43
C TRP A 109 -0.70 -23.46 6.97
N GLN A 110 -0.97 -23.56 5.67
CA GLN A 110 -1.90 -24.56 5.13
C GLN A 110 -1.41 -25.98 5.40
N SER A 111 -0.13 -26.27 5.10
CA SER A 111 0.53 -27.56 5.38
C SER A 111 0.62 -27.87 6.88
N LEU A 112 0.66 -26.86 7.75
CA LEU A 112 0.62 -27.08 9.20
C LEU A 112 -0.81 -27.31 9.73
N ARG A 113 -1.82 -26.73 9.08
CA ARG A 113 -3.21 -26.78 9.53
C ARG A 113 -3.95 -28.00 9.01
N PHE A 114 -3.69 -28.37 7.76
CA PHE A 114 -4.36 -29.43 7.01
C PHE A 114 -3.35 -30.52 6.62
N GLY A 115 -3.82 -31.76 6.50
CA GLY A 115 -2.99 -32.90 6.13
C GLY A 115 -3.29 -33.45 4.73
N GLY A 116 -2.35 -34.24 4.20
CA GLY A 116 -2.51 -34.95 2.94
C GLY A 116 -2.34 -34.09 1.68
N LEU A 117 -2.64 -34.67 0.53
CA LEU A 117 -2.39 -34.06 -0.79
C LEU A 117 -3.12 -32.72 -0.98
N GLY A 118 -4.35 -32.59 -0.48
CA GLY A 118 -5.11 -31.34 -0.60
C GLY A 118 -4.42 -30.15 0.06
N SER A 119 -3.73 -30.39 1.18
CA SER A 119 -2.96 -29.36 1.89
C SER A 119 -1.76 -28.88 1.08
N GLU A 120 -1.04 -29.82 0.46
CA GLU A 120 0.11 -29.52 -0.40
C GLU A 120 -0.30 -28.79 -1.68
N LEU A 121 -1.40 -29.20 -2.31
CA LEU A 121 -1.94 -28.48 -3.47
C LEU A 121 -2.33 -27.04 -3.10
N LEU A 122 -2.92 -26.84 -1.92
CA LEU A 122 -3.31 -25.52 -1.44
C LEU A 122 -2.08 -24.64 -1.15
N ARG A 123 -1.04 -25.18 -0.50
CA ARG A 123 0.21 -24.46 -0.27
C ARG A 123 0.87 -24.05 -1.59
N GLY A 124 0.99 -24.97 -2.54
CA GLY A 124 1.56 -24.69 -3.87
C GLY A 124 0.76 -23.64 -4.65
N TRP A 125 -0.58 -23.75 -4.64
CA TRP A 125 -1.47 -22.76 -5.27
C TRP A 125 -1.30 -21.37 -4.68
N ILE A 126 -1.38 -21.24 -3.34
CA ILE A 126 -1.23 -19.95 -2.65
C ILE A 126 0.15 -19.37 -2.94
N ALA A 127 1.23 -20.16 -2.83
CA ALA A 127 2.57 -19.66 -3.08
C ALA A 127 2.75 -19.17 -4.51
N GLY A 128 2.29 -19.93 -5.52
CA GLY A 128 2.35 -19.52 -6.93
C GLY A 128 1.49 -18.28 -7.22
N TRP A 129 0.26 -18.25 -6.72
CA TRP A 129 -0.65 -17.11 -6.84
C TRP A 129 -0.05 -15.85 -6.20
N MET A 130 0.59 -15.97 -5.04
CA MET A 130 1.22 -14.85 -4.35
C MET A 130 2.44 -14.32 -5.11
N VAL A 131 3.27 -15.18 -5.71
CA VAL A 131 4.37 -14.71 -6.56
C VAL A 131 3.84 -13.88 -7.73
N PHE A 132 2.80 -14.38 -8.41
CA PHE A 132 2.13 -13.66 -9.50
C PHE A 132 1.52 -12.33 -9.02
N MET A 133 0.74 -12.34 -7.94
CA MET A 133 0.08 -11.13 -7.43
C MET A 133 1.09 -10.07 -7.00
N ASN A 134 2.22 -10.45 -6.39
CA ASN A 134 3.27 -9.49 -6.05
C ASN A 134 3.88 -8.85 -7.31
N MET A 135 4.11 -9.61 -8.39
CA MET A 135 4.54 -9.05 -9.68
C MET A 135 3.49 -8.08 -10.25
N PHE A 136 2.22 -8.47 -10.23
CA PHE A 136 1.11 -7.67 -10.75
C PHE A 136 0.96 -6.34 -9.97
N ILE A 137 0.92 -6.41 -8.64
CA ILE A 137 0.77 -5.22 -7.78
C ILE A 137 1.97 -4.28 -7.94
N LEU A 138 3.19 -4.81 -8.00
CA LEU A 138 4.37 -4.01 -8.28
C LEU A 138 4.28 -3.29 -9.63
N GLY A 139 3.75 -3.96 -10.67
CA GLY A 139 3.54 -3.35 -11.98
C GLY A 139 2.52 -2.23 -11.93
N TRP A 140 1.42 -2.46 -11.21
CA TRP A 140 0.33 -1.50 -11.01
C TRP A 140 0.77 -0.25 -10.24
N VAL A 141 1.48 -0.42 -9.12
CA VAL A 141 2.04 0.68 -8.33
C VAL A 141 3.16 1.39 -9.10
N GLY A 142 3.93 0.62 -9.86
CA GLY A 142 4.99 1.12 -10.73
C GLY A 142 4.51 2.05 -11.82
N ILE A 143 3.46 1.67 -12.56
CA ILE A 143 2.91 2.51 -13.63
C ILE A 143 2.25 3.78 -13.08
N ALA A 144 1.67 3.73 -11.88
CA ALA A 144 1.19 4.93 -11.18
C ALA A 144 2.32 5.94 -10.90
N MET A 145 3.50 5.46 -10.47
CA MET A 145 4.69 6.31 -10.35
C MET A 145 5.15 6.86 -11.71
N GLY A 146 5.02 6.06 -12.77
CA GLY A 146 5.18 6.50 -14.16
C GLY A 146 4.32 7.70 -14.52
N LYS A 147 3.01 7.61 -14.32
CA LYS A 147 2.04 8.70 -14.55
C LYS A 147 2.39 9.97 -13.75
N LEU A 148 2.88 9.82 -12.52
CA LEU A 148 3.34 10.97 -11.72
C LEU A 148 4.63 11.59 -12.24
N CYS A 149 5.61 10.78 -12.65
CA CYS A 149 6.83 11.30 -13.25
C CYS A 149 6.55 12.02 -14.57
N HIS A 150 5.58 11.54 -15.35
CA HIS A 150 5.08 12.24 -16.52
C HIS A 150 4.44 13.58 -16.12
N LEU A 151 3.53 13.60 -15.15
CA LEU A 151 2.89 14.83 -14.69
C LEU A 151 3.91 15.89 -14.20
N ILE A 152 4.91 15.46 -13.42
CA ILE A 152 5.87 16.35 -12.78
C ILE A 152 6.95 16.80 -13.78
N PHE A 153 7.60 15.84 -14.45
CA PHE A 153 8.82 16.04 -15.24
C PHE A 153 8.63 15.90 -16.75
N GLY A 154 7.48 15.44 -17.22
CA GLY A 154 7.24 15.14 -18.64
C GLY A 154 7.98 13.89 -19.13
N TRP A 155 8.39 13.00 -18.22
CA TRP A 155 9.08 11.76 -18.58
C TRP A 155 8.11 10.74 -19.19
N PRO A 156 8.60 9.83 -20.06
CA PRO A 156 7.82 8.65 -20.44
C PRO A 156 7.46 7.81 -19.21
N ASP A 157 6.23 7.29 -19.14
CA ASP A 157 5.71 6.57 -17.97
C ASP A 157 6.60 5.39 -17.54
N TRP A 158 7.21 4.69 -18.50
CA TRP A 158 8.09 3.55 -18.23
C TRP A 158 9.33 3.95 -17.42
N VAL A 159 9.80 5.20 -17.51
CA VAL A 159 10.96 5.69 -16.75
C VAL A 159 10.62 5.71 -15.26
N GLY A 160 9.45 6.24 -14.89
CA GLY A 160 9.00 6.26 -13.49
C GLY A 160 8.76 4.85 -12.94
N LEU A 161 8.21 3.95 -13.76
CA LEU A 161 8.04 2.53 -13.43
C LEU A 161 9.38 1.84 -13.11
N VAL A 162 10.37 1.97 -13.98
CA VAL A 162 11.64 1.25 -13.86
C VAL A 162 12.56 1.87 -12.82
N LEU A 163 12.78 3.19 -12.87
CA LEU A 163 13.79 3.86 -12.07
C LEU A 163 13.59 3.66 -10.56
N PHE A 164 12.42 4.03 -10.04
CA PHE A 164 12.17 3.99 -8.60
C PHE A 164 12.04 2.55 -8.08
N SER A 165 11.44 1.65 -8.86
CA SER A 165 11.36 0.23 -8.51
C SER A 165 12.74 -0.43 -8.46
N THR A 166 13.63 -0.13 -9.41
CA THR A 166 15.01 -0.64 -9.42
C THR A 166 15.82 -0.09 -8.25
N VAL A 167 15.71 1.20 -7.95
CA VAL A 167 16.36 1.81 -6.77
C VAL A 167 15.90 1.12 -5.48
N CYS A 168 14.59 0.84 -5.37
CA CYS A 168 14.05 0.09 -4.23
C CYS A 168 14.64 -1.33 -4.16
N ALA A 169 14.68 -2.05 -5.27
CA ALA A 169 15.19 -3.42 -5.32
C ALA A 169 16.66 -3.51 -4.88
N ILE A 170 17.50 -2.56 -5.29
CA ILE A 170 18.91 -2.48 -4.86
C ILE A 170 18.98 -2.33 -3.33
N TYR A 171 18.15 -1.43 -2.77
CA TYR A 171 18.06 -1.22 -1.33
C TYR A 171 17.58 -2.48 -0.58
N VAL A 172 16.52 -3.13 -1.04
CA VAL A 172 15.95 -4.34 -0.39
C VAL A 172 16.96 -5.49 -0.37
N LEU A 173 17.66 -5.70 -1.49
CA LEU A 173 18.71 -6.72 -1.60
C LEU A 173 19.88 -6.46 -0.65
N ALA A 174 20.12 -5.20 -0.28
CA ALA A 174 21.16 -4.80 0.65
C ALA A 174 20.70 -4.82 2.12
N ALA A 175 19.46 -4.45 2.44
CA ALA A 175 19.02 -4.13 3.80
C ALA A 175 18.39 -5.30 4.58
N GLY A 176 17.76 -6.28 3.91
CA GLY A 176 16.97 -7.34 4.58
C GLY A 176 15.69 -6.82 5.26
N TYR A 177 14.85 -7.70 5.82
CA TYR A 177 13.51 -7.33 6.32
C TYR A 177 13.50 -6.34 7.48
N TRP A 178 14.47 -6.41 8.41
CA TRP A 178 14.60 -5.40 9.48
C TRP A 178 14.77 -3.98 8.91
N GLY A 179 15.51 -3.84 7.81
CA GLY A 179 15.62 -2.60 7.07
C GLY A 179 14.28 -2.18 6.46
N VAL A 180 13.56 -3.13 5.84
CA VAL A 180 12.24 -2.88 5.24
C VAL A 180 11.23 -2.39 6.28
N VAL A 181 11.08 -3.05 7.42
CA VAL A 181 10.09 -2.67 8.45
C VAL A 181 10.40 -1.28 9.03
N MET A 182 11.68 -0.95 9.22
CA MET A 182 12.03 0.35 9.76
C MET A 182 11.93 1.48 8.73
N ALA A 183 12.24 1.18 7.47
CA ALA A 183 11.96 2.09 6.36
C ALA A 183 10.45 2.33 6.22
N ASP A 184 9.62 1.29 6.31
CA ASP A 184 8.16 1.41 6.30
C ASP A 184 7.66 2.36 7.39
N PHE A 185 8.18 2.24 8.62
CA PHE A 185 7.80 3.14 9.71
C PHE A 185 8.13 4.59 9.38
N GLN A 186 9.36 4.87 8.98
CA GLN A 186 9.82 6.21 8.64
C GLN A 186 9.03 6.78 7.43
N GLN A 187 8.89 5.99 6.37
CA GLN A 187 8.19 6.36 5.14
C GLN A 187 6.71 6.59 5.44
N GLY A 188 6.10 5.77 6.28
CA GLY A 188 4.73 5.94 6.76
C GLY A 188 4.53 7.25 7.51
N VAL A 189 5.46 7.65 8.39
CA VAL A 189 5.37 8.95 9.10
C VAL A 189 5.47 10.12 8.12
N ILE A 190 6.43 10.08 7.20
CA ILE A 190 6.62 11.13 6.19
C ILE A 190 5.38 11.25 5.30
N ALA A 191 4.86 10.10 4.84
CA ALA A 191 3.65 10.03 4.03
C ALA A 191 2.43 10.59 4.76
N PHE A 192 2.23 10.24 6.02
CA PHE A 192 1.12 10.71 6.82
C PHE A 192 1.14 12.23 6.97
N ILE A 193 2.31 12.82 7.27
CA ILE A 193 2.49 14.27 7.36
C ILE A 193 2.18 14.94 6.01
N ALA A 194 2.71 14.40 4.90
CA ALA A 194 2.45 14.94 3.57
C ALA A 194 0.95 14.87 3.21
N ILE A 195 0.27 13.78 3.59
CA ILE A 195 -1.17 13.62 3.39
C ILE A 195 -1.96 14.68 4.14
N LEU A 196 -1.63 14.94 5.40
CA LEU A 196 -2.28 16.01 6.17
C LEU A 196 -2.07 17.37 5.51
N ILE A 197 -0.82 17.71 5.19
CA ILE A 197 -0.46 18.99 4.60
C ILE A 197 -1.20 19.21 3.28
N VAL A 198 -1.07 18.30 2.32
CA VAL A 198 -1.68 18.45 0.98
C VAL A 198 -3.20 18.49 1.08
N SER A 199 -3.79 17.62 1.90
CA SER A 199 -5.25 17.53 2.01
C SER A 199 -5.83 18.78 2.65
N PHE A 200 -5.25 19.27 3.76
CA PHE A 200 -5.72 20.51 4.40
C PHE A 200 -5.49 21.74 3.52
N TRP A 201 -4.35 21.81 2.82
CA TRP A 201 -4.06 22.91 1.91
C TRP A 201 -5.05 22.93 0.74
N GLY A 202 -5.31 21.77 0.12
CA GLY A 202 -6.31 21.67 -0.95
C GLY A 202 -7.73 22.04 -0.50
N ILE A 203 -8.11 21.66 0.73
CA ILE A 203 -9.39 22.08 1.32
C ILE A 203 -9.43 23.60 1.53
N PHE A 204 -8.33 24.19 2.00
CA PHE A 204 -8.21 25.63 2.19
C PHE A 204 -8.36 26.40 0.86
N GLU A 205 -7.64 26.00 -0.18
CA GLU A 205 -7.72 26.60 -1.52
C GLU A 205 -9.12 26.47 -2.15
N ALA A 206 -9.84 25.39 -1.83
CA ALA A 206 -11.22 25.22 -2.26
C ALA A 206 -12.21 26.18 -1.56
N GLY A 207 -11.76 26.96 -0.55
CA GLY A 207 -12.58 27.87 0.25
C GLY A 207 -12.99 27.29 1.61
N GLY A 208 -12.31 26.24 2.08
CA GLY A 208 -12.66 25.51 3.29
C GLY A 208 -13.93 24.66 3.14
N PRO A 209 -14.37 23.97 4.22
CA PRO A 209 -15.55 23.11 4.17
C PRO A 209 -16.83 23.85 3.73
N GLU A 210 -17.04 25.07 4.22
CA GLU A 210 -18.20 25.89 3.84
C GLU A 210 -18.13 26.35 2.38
N GLY A 211 -16.94 26.74 1.91
CA GLY A 211 -16.71 27.07 0.51
C GLY A 211 -16.99 25.89 -0.43
N ILE A 212 -16.52 24.69 -0.08
CA ILE A 212 -16.81 23.45 -0.84
C ILE A 212 -18.32 23.21 -0.90
N LEU A 213 -19.01 23.23 0.25
CA LEU A 213 -20.45 23.00 0.29
C LEU A 213 -21.22 24.04 -0.53
N SER A 214 -20.89 25.34 -0.38
CA SER A 214 -21.55 26.42 -1.12
C SER A 214 -21.39 26.29 -2.63
N LYS A 215 -20.20 25.90 -3.11
CA LYS A 215 -19.94 25.63 -4.53
C LYS A 215 -20.72 24.41 -5.02
N LEU A 216 -20.77 23.33 -4.25
CA LEU A 216 -21.61 22.16 -4.57
C LEU A 216 -23.10 22.51 -4.66
N ARG A 217 -23.60 23.37 -3.76
CA ARG A 217 -24.98 23.89 -3.83
C ARG A 217 -25.22 24.68 -5.11
N ALA A 218 -24.30 25.59 -5.45
CA ALA A 218 -24.40 26.40 -6.67
C ALA A 218 -24.39 25.55 -7.95
N MET A 219 -23.74 24.38 -7.92
CA MET A 219 -23.72 23.40 -9.02
C MET A 219 -24.93 22.46 -9.02
N GLY A 220 -25.77 22.48 -7.99
CA GLY A 220 -26.87 21.51 -7.83
C GLY A 220 -26.41 20.09 -7.48
N GLU A 221 -25.19 19.94 -6.97
CA GLU A 221 -24.55 18.65 -6.68
C GLU A 221 -24.32 18.40 -5.18
N GLU A 222 -25.21 18.89 -4.32
CA GLU A 222 -25.13 18.74 -2.86
C GLU A 222 -25.03 17.27 -2.42
N TRP A 223 -25.62 16.36 -3.21
CA TRP A 223 -25.58 14.92 -3.00
C TRP A 223 -24.14 14.37 -2.92
N ARG A 224 -23.15 15.05 -3.50
CA ARG A 224 -21.74 14.64 -3.43
C ARG A 224 -21.17 14.69 -2.02
N ALA A 225 -21.74 15.53 -1.14
CA ALA A 225 -21.32 15.63 0.26
C ALA A 225 -22.03 14.62 1.19
N ASP A 226 -23.01 13.87 0.68
CA ASP A 226 -23.72 12.85 1.45
C ASP A 226 -23.16 11.45 1.13
N PRO A 227 -22.53 10.76 2.11
CA PRO A 227 -22.03 9.40 1.91
C PRO A 227 -23.14 8.36 1.69
N PHE A 228 -24.40 8.69 1.95
CA PHE A 228 -25.57 7.82 1.80
C PHE A 228 -26.52 8.28 0.68
N ALA A 229 -26.08 9.15 -0.23
CA ALA A 229 -26.86 9.57 -1.40
C ALA A 229 -27.00 8.44 -2.44
N PHE A 230 -27.84 7.46 -2.12
CA PHE A 230 -28.12 6.33 -2.99
C PHE A 230 -29.01 6.72 -4.17
N THR A 231 -28.74 6.16 -5.36
CA THR A 231 -29.54 6.45 -6.57
C THR A 231 -30.80 5.60 -6.69
N GLY A 232 -30.94 4.56 -5.88
CA GLY A 232 -32.05 3.61 -5.94
C GLY A 232 -31.77 2.34 -5.13
N LEU A 233 -32.67 1.37 -5.19
CA LEU A 233 -32.50 0.08 -4.49
C LEU A 233 -31.54 -0.85 -5.24
N PHE A 234 -31.78 -1.07 -6.54
CA PHE A 234 -31.02 -2.02 -7.37
C PHE A 234 -30.43 -1.41 -8.65
N SER A 235 -30.83 -0.20 -9.02
CA SER A 235 -30.42 0.47 -10.27
C SER A 235 -29.93 1.91 -10.04
N GLY A 236 -29.23 2.44 -11.03
CA GLY A 236 -28.55 3.74 -11.00
C GLY A 236 -27.05 3.61 -10.70
N ASP A 237 -26.37 4.75 -10.59
CA ASP A 237 -24.90 4.81 -10.49
C ASP A 237 -24.36 4.33 -9.14
N PHE A 238 -25.16 4.40 -8.08
CA PHE A 238 -24.78 3.95 -6.74
C PHE A 238 -26.01 3.49 -5.93
N PRO A 239 -26.55 2.29 -6.24
CA PRO A 239 -27.72 1.75 -5.55
C PRO A 239 -27.39 1.18 -4.17
N ILE A 240 -28.41 1.06 -3.30
CA ILE A 240 -28.29 0.44 -1.98
C ILE A 240 -27.75 -1.00 -2.07
N ALA A 241 -28.18 -1.76 -3.08
CA ALA A 241 -27.68 -3.12 -3.31
C ALA A 241 -26.15 -3.14 -3.46
N TRP A 242 -25.57 -2.17 -4.17
CA TRP A 242 -24.11 -2.09 -4.37
C TRP A 242 -23.36 -1.82 -3.07
N PHE A 243 -23.85 -0.86 -2.28
CA PHE A 243 -23.36 -0.59 -0.93
C PHE A 243 -23.47 -1.82 -0.02
N ALA A 244 -24.62 -2.51 -0.03
CA ALA A 244 -24.82 -3.73 0.75
C ALA A 244 -23.85 -4.84 0.32
N THR A 245 -23.60 -5.01 -0.99
CA THR A 245 -22.60 -5.95 -1.51
C THR A 245 -21.21 -5.62 -0.97
N MET A 246 -20.80 -4.35 -0.95
CA MET A 246 -19.51 -3.93 -0.37
C MET A 246 -19.41 -4.26 1.13
N LEU A 247 -20.47 -4.03 1.89
CA LEU A 247 -20.49 -4.41 3.31
C LEU A 247 -20.39 -5.92 3.50
N VAL A 248 -21.10 -6.70 2.70
CA VAL A 248 -21.03 -8.17 2.74
C VAL A 248 -19.62 -8.64 2.38
N ILE A 249 -19.00 -8.07 1.34
CA ILE A 249 -17.61 -8.37 0.94
C ILE A 249 -16.64 -7.98 2.07
N ALA A 250 -16.81 -6.82 2.70
CA ALA A 250 -15.96 -6.39 3.80
C ALA A 250 -16.08 -7.34 5.02
N ILE A 251 -17.29 -7.77 5.36
CA ILE A 251 -17.52 -8.66 6.50
C ILE A 251 -17.03 -10.08 6.19
N ILE A 252 -17.54 -10.70 5.12
CA ILE A 252 -17.17 -12.08 4.73
C ILE A 252 -15.69 -12.15 4.37
N GLY A 253 -15.17 -11.16 3.64
CA GLY A 253 -13.76 -11.05 3.33
C GLY A 253 -12.90 -10.96 4.59
N GLY A 254 -13.34 -10.22 5.62
CA GLY A 254 -12.63 -10.13 6.90
C GLY A 254 -12.46 -11.51 7.58
N PHE A 255 -13.46 -12.39 7.48
CA PHE A 255 -13.35 -13.77 7.95
C PHE A 255 -12.54 -14.66 6.99
N GLY A 256 -12.79 -14.54 5.69
CA GLY A 256 -12.29 -15.44 4.64
C GLY A 256 -10.87 -15.11 4.17
N MET A 257 -10.61 -13.88 3.75
CA MET A 257 -9.26 -13.51 3.30
C MET A 257 -8.28 -13.43 4.46
N GLY A 258 -8.75 -13.09 5.66
CA GLY A 258 -7.98 -13.21 6.90
C GLY A 258 -7.41 -14.62 7.14
N THR A 259 -7.88 -15.65 6.41
CA THR A 259 -7.38 -17.03 6.51
C THR A 259 -6.98 -17.69 5.18
N ALA A 260 -7.36 -17.14 4.01
CA ALA A 260 -7.32 -17.90 2.75
C ALA A 260 -6.58 -17.28 1.54
N ILE A 261 -6.74 -15.99 1.19
CA ILE A 261 -6.42 -15.55 -0.20
C ILE A 261 -5.51 -14.31 -0.33
N ASP A 262 -5.61 -13.26 0.51
CA ASP A 262 -4.94 -11.97 0.21
C ASP A 262 -4.35 -11.26 1.45
N TRP A 263 -4.07 -12.01 2.51
CA TRP A 263 -3.70 -11.47 3.83
C TRP A 263 -2.22 -11.66 4.17
N TYR A 264 -1.36 -11.68 3.16
CA TYR A 264 0.03 -12.12 3.33
C TYR A 264 0.92 -11.08 4.02
N VAL A 265 0.73 -9.79 3.71
CA VAL A 265 1.50 -8.71 4.36
C VAL A 265 1.08 -8.58 5.83
N GLU A 266 -0.21 -8.63 6.11
CA GLU A 266 -0.78 -8.53 7.46
C GLU A 266 -0.51 -9.77 8.30
N ALA A 267 -0.54 -10.97 7.71
CA ALA A 267 -0.13 -12.20 8.39
C ALA A 267 1.32 -12.10 8.88
N GLN A 268 2.23 -11.60 8.04
CA GLN A 268 3.62 -11.40 8.42
C GLN A 268 3.75 -10.40 9.58
N ARG A 269 2.98 -9.32 9.56
CA ARG A 269 2.93 -8.31 10.65
C ARG A 269 2.37 -8.88 11.95
N ILE A 270 1.31 -9.68 11.88
CA ILE A 270 0.74 -10.41 13.02
C ILE A 270 1.77 -11.37 13.62
N GLN A 271 2.49 -12.11 12.78
CA GLN A 271 3.53 -13.06 13.21
C GLN A 271 4.74 -12.34 13.84
N SER A 272 5.07 -11.15 13.35
CA SER A 272 6.19 -10.34 13.84
C SER A 272 5.91 -9.64 15.18
N ALA A 273 4.64 -9.47 15.57
CA ALA A 273 4.25 -8.81 16.81
C ALA A 273 4.66 -9.61 18.06
N ARG A 274 4.92 -8.95 19.19
CA ARG A 274 5.39 -9.59 20.42
C ARG A 274 4.36 -10.53 21.05
N THR A 275 3.10 -10.10 21.15
CA THR A 275 2.01 -10.88 21.77
C THR A 275 0.79 -10.91 20.86
N VAL A 276 -0.17 -11.79 21.14
CA VAL A 276 -1.48 -11.79 20.44
C VAL A 276 -2.19 -10.46 20.60
N ARG A 277 -2.12 -9.85 21.80
CA ARG A 277 -2.67 -8.50 22.04
C ARG A 277 -2.01 -7.47 21.13
N ASP A 278 -0.68 -7.50 21.06
CA ASP A 278 0.07 -6.57 20.22
C ASP A 278 -0.26 -6.77 18.73
N ALA A 279 -0.47 -8.01 18.29
CA ALA A 279 -0.90 -8.33 16.92
C ALA A 279 -2.33 -7.84 16.61
N SER A 280 -3.28 -8.01 17.53
CA SER A 280 -4.63 -7.49 17.34
C SER A 280 -4.63 -5.95 17.29
N TYR A 281 -3.91 -5.30 18.20
CA TYR A 281 -3.77 -3.84 18.20
C TYR A 281 -3.08 -3.32 16.95
N SER A 282 -2.08 -4.02 16.43
CA SER A 282 -1.41 -3.57 15.21
C SER A 282 -2.36 -3.50 14.02
N ILE A 283 -3.21 -4.52 13.83
CA ILE A 283 -4.16 -4.53 12.73
C ILE A 283 -5.26 -3.48 12.93
N TRP A 284 -5.80 -3.36 14.15
CA TRP A 284 -6.84 -2.37 14.46
C TRP A 284 -6.37 -0.93 14.23
N TRP A 285 -5.22 -0.56 14.80
CA TRP A 285 -4.67 0.78 14.65
C TRP A 285 -4.22 1.06 13.21
N GLY A 286 -3.61 0.09 12.53
CA GLY A 286 -3.27 0.21 11.12
C GLY A 286 -4.50 0.47 10.26
N THR A 287 -5.58 -0.28 10.48
CA THR A 287 -6.85 -0.11 9.77
C THR A 287 -7.49 1.24 10.06
N MET A 288 -7.50 1.66 11.33
CA MET A 288 -8.01 2.98 11.71
C MET A 288 -7.29 4.09 10.96
N LEU A 289 -5.95 4.05 10.91
CA LEU A 289 -5.15 5.04 10.18
C LEU A 289 -5.48 5.06 8.68
N VAL A 290 -5.70 3.90 8.06
CA VAL A 290 -6.12 3.80 6.64
C VAL A 290 -7.49 4.44 6.42
N LEU A 291 -8.47 4.15 7.29
CA LEU A 291 -9.81 4.74 7.19
C LEU A 291 -9.80 6.25 7.42
N THR A 292 -9.07 6.73 8.43
CA THR A 292 -8.89 8.16 8.70
C THR A 292 -8.24 8.86 7.50
N ARG A 293 -7.20 8.26 6.93
CA ARG A 293 -6.54 8.78 5.74
C ARG A 293 -7.48 8.85 4.54
N ASN A 294 -8.31 7.83 4.31
CA ASN A 294 -9.27 7.83 3.19
C ASN A 294 -10.32 8.93 3.36
N ALA A 295 -10.79 9.16 4.58
CA ALA A 295 -11.72 10.26 4.88
C ALA A 295 -11.09 11.62 4.58
N LEU A 296 -9.83 11.84 4.97
CA LEU A 296 -9.09 13.08 4.68
C LEU A 296 -8.93 13.31 3.18
N TRP A 297 -8.55 12.27 2.43
CA TRP A 297 -8.48 12.36 0.97
C TRP A 297 -9.84 12.68 0.36
N ALA A 298 -10.92 12.04 0.80
CA ALA A 298 -12.23 12.27 0.20
C ALA A 298 -12.68 13.74 0.31
N VAL A 299 -12.45 14.38 1.46
CA VAL A 299 -12.75 15.81 1.61
C VAL A 299 -11.84 16.68 0.74
N ALA A 300 -10.54 16.37 0.66
CA ALA A 300 -9.63 17.08 -0.24
C ALA A 300 -10.00 16.91 -1.71
N ILE A 301 -10.43 15.72 -2.12
CA ILE A 301 -10.87 15.41 -3.48
C ILE A 301 -12.18 16.12 -3.82
N LEU A 302 -13.11 16.30 -2.88
CA LEU A 302 -14.24 17.21 -3.07
C LEU A 302 -13.75 18.65 -3.30
N GLY A 303 -12.74 19.09 -2.56
CA GLY A 303 -12.04 20.35 -2.80
C GLY A 303 -11.48 20.45 -4.22
N PHE A 304 -10.79 19.41 -4.69
CA PHE A 304 -10.32 19.32 -6.07
C PHE A 304 -11.47 19.37 -7.09
N TYR A 305 -12.56 18.66 -6.83
CA TYR A 305 -13.74 18.63 -7.70
C TYR A 305 -14.34 20.02 -7.90
N VAL A 306 -14.52 20.80 -6.82
CA VAL A 306 -15.08 22.16 -6.93
C VAL A 306 -14.11 23.17 -7.55
N LEU A 307 -12.80 22.90 -7.52
CA LEU A 307 -11.79 23.70 -8.22
C LEU A 307 -11.71 23.35 -9.71
N TYR A 308 -11.87 22.07 -10.05
CA TYR A 308 -11.79 21.55 -11.41
C TYR A 308 -12.98 20.64 -11.73
N PRO A 309 -14.18 21.22 -11.94
CA PRO A 309 -15.37 20.44 -12.23
C PRO A 309 -15.35 19.89 -13.67
N ASN A 310 -16.04 18.77 -13.88
CA ASN A 310 -16.31 18.19 -15.20
C ASN A 310 -15.09 17.80 -16.05
N ILE A 311 -14.02 17.29 -15.43
CA ILE A 311 -12.94 16.63 -16.17
C ILE A 311 -13.50 15.32 -16.77
N PRO A 312 -13.54 15.17 -18.10
CA PRO A 312 -14.22 14.04 -18.75
C PRO A 312 -13.40 12.74 -18.68
N ASP A 313 -12.08 12.87 -18.68
CA ASP A 313 -11.15 11.74 -18.75
C ASP A 313 -10.72 11.30 -17.34
N ARG A 314 -10.97 10.03 -17.03
CA ARG A 314 -10.58 9.42 -15.75
C ARG A 314 -9.08 9.47 -15.51
N ALA A 315 -8.28 9.29 -16.55
CA ALA A 315 -6.82 9.33 -16.42
C ALA A 315 -6.32 10.70 -15.93
N GLN A 316 -7.10 11.77 -16.15
CA GLN A 316 -6.75 13.12 -15.75
C GLN A 316 -7.24 13.46 -14.34
N TYR A 317 -8.48 13.11 -13.99
CA TYR A 317 -8.99 13.40 -12.65
C TYR A 317 -8.46 12.46 -11.58
N GLU A 318 -8.05 11.22 -11.92
CA GLU A 318 -7.45 10.32 -10.92
C GLU A 318 -6.17 10.90 -10.31
N LEU A 319 -5.47 11.79 -11.01
CA LEU A 319 -4.30 12.49 -10.47
C LEU A 319 -4.67 13.66 -9.53
N GLY A 320 -5.96 13.91 -9.28
CA GLY A 320 -6.46 15.12 -8.61
C GLY A 320 -5.85 15.40 -7.24
N TRP A 321 -5.70 14.41 -6.36
CA TRP A 321 -5.04 14.64 -5.07
C TRP A 321 -3.56 15.05 -5.22
N TYR A 322 -2.85 14.47 -6.19
CA TYR A 322 -1.48 14.88 -6.49
C TYR A 322 -1.43 16.27 -7.11
N ARG A 323 -2.38 16.61 -7.98
CA ARG A 323 -2.52 17.94 -8.56
C ARG A 323 -2.74 18.99 -7.48
N LEU A 324 -3.54 18.71 -6.45
CA LEU A 324 -3.68 19.63 -5.31
C LEU A 324 -2.32 19.97 -4.69
N GLY A 325 -1.48 18.97 -4.43
CA GLY A 325 -0.16 19.21 -3.86
C GLY A 325 0.80 19.90 -4.82
N LEU A 326 0.81 19.52 -6.10
CA LEU A 326 1.75 20.05 -7.09
C LEU A 326 1.40 21.47 -7.56
N GLU A 327 0.12 21.85 -7.56
CA GLU A 327 -0.35 23.14 -8.08
C GLU A 327 -0.47 24.20 -6.99
N PHE A 328 -0.79 23.81 -5.74
CA PHE A 328 -1.12 24.79 -4.70
C PHE A 328 -0.13 24.85 -3.53
N LEU A 329 0.73 23.85 -3.32
CA LEU A 329 1.73 23.98 -2.25
C LEU A 329 2.74 25.09 -2.55
N PRO A 330 3.16 25.85 -1.53
CA PRO A 330 4.14 26.91 -1.73
C PRO A 330 5.50 26.35 -2.12
N ALA A 331 6.31 27.22 -2.76
CA ALA A 331 7.67 26.88 -3.15
C ALA A 331 8.50 26.38 -1.95
N GLY A 332 9.27 25.31 -2.15
CA GLY A 332 10.02 24.64 -1.09
C GLY A 332 9.27 23.47 -0.42
N MET A 333 7.96 23.34 -0.59
CA MET A 333 7.18 22.19 -0.11
C MET A 333 6.97 21.12 -1.17
N LEU A 334 7.21 21.44 -2.46
CA LEU A 334 7.07 20.49 -3.57
C LEU A 334 8.11 19.38 -3.49
N GLY A 335 9.33 19.68 -3.06
CA GLY A 335 10.38 18.69 -2.84
C GLY A 335 10.10 17.78 -1.66
N PHE A 336 9.56 18.33 -0.56
CA PHE A 336 9.08 17.52 0.55
C PHE A 336 7.93 16.61 0.10
N PHE A 337 6.97 17.14 -0.65
CA PHE A 337 5.86 16.36 -1.17
C PHE A 337 6.35 15.25 -2.10
N PHE A 338 7.22 15.57 -3.06
CA PHE A 338 7.81 14.59 -3.96
C PHE A 338 8.61 13.52 -3.20
N ALA A 339 9.39 13.89 -2.18
CA ALA A 339 10.07 12.94 -1.31
C ALA A 339 9.09 11.99 -0.60
N ALA A 340 7.93 12.49 -0.16
CA ALA A 340 6.87 11.68 0.43
C ALA A 340 6.22 10.72 -0.60
N ILE A 341 6.06 11.15 -1.86
CA ILE A 341 5.59 10.29 -2.96
C ILE A 341 6.58 9.15 -3.20
N VAL A 342 7.88 9.47 -3.24
CA VAL A 342 8.93 8.45 -3.35
C VAL A 342 8.91 7.54 -2.12
N ALA A 343 8.66 8.07 -0.92
CA ALA A 343 8.55 7.27 0.31
C ALA A 343 7.46 6.19 0.23
N ILE A 344 6.23 6.57 -0.12
CA ILE A 344 5.11 5.61 -0.25
C ILE A 344 5.32 4.63 -1.40
N HIS A 345 6.03 5.05 -2.44
CA HIS A 345 6.37 4.15 -3.55
C HIS A 345 7.35 3.07 -3.09
N LEU A 346 8.43 3.49 -2.44
CA LEU A 346 9.49 2.59 -2.03
C LEU A 346 9.03 1.63 -0.92
N SER A 347 8.18 2.04 0.03
CA SER A 347 7.63 1.13 1.07
C SER A 347 6.85 -0.03 0.46
N THR A 348 5.98 0.28 -0.50
CA THR A 348 5.14 -0.72 -1.16
C THR A 348 5.99 -1.64 -2.04
N VAL A 349 6.90 -1.08 -2.83
CA VAL A 349 7.80 -1.88 -3.66
C VAL A 349 8.66 -2.82 -2.81
N ALA A 350 9.21 -2.32 -1.69
CA ALA A 350 10.04 -3.13 -0.80
C ALA A 350 9.26 -4.30 -0.20
N SER A 351 8.04 -4.05 0.27
CA SER A 351 7.16 -5.06 0.85
C SER A 351 6.85 -6.18 -0.16
N HIS A 352 6.43 -5.83 -1.38
CA HIS A 352 6.04 -6.83 -2.37
C HIS A 352 7.23 -7.59 -2.98
N LEU A 353 8.39 -6.93 -3.14
CA LEU A 353 9.61 -7.62 -3.53
C LEU A 353 10.03 -8.67 -2.49
N ASN A 354 9.98 -8.31 -1.21
CA ASN A 354 10.30 -9.22 -0.12
C ASN A 354 9.33 -10.40 -0.04
N LEU A 355 8.02 -10.13 -0.09
CA LEU A 355 6.98 -11.16 0.00
C LEU A 355 7.01 -12.10 -1.20
N GLY A 356 7.10 -11.55 -2.42
CA GLY A 356 7.25 -12.35 -3.63
C GLY A 356 8.48 -13.27 -3.56
N ALA A 357 9.60 -12.76 -3.03
CA ALA A 357 10.81 -13.56 -2.84
C ALA A 357 10.64 -14.66 -1.77
N VAL A 358 9.92 -14.40 -0.67
CA VAL A 358 9.63 -15.40 0.37
C VAL A 358 8.81 -16.56 -0.20
N TYR A 359 7.71 -16.27 -0.90
CA TYR A 359 6.86 -17.31 -1.48
C TYR A 359 7.62 -18.13 -2.53
N ALA A 360 8.39 -17.48 -3.39
CA ALA A 360 9.18 -18.17 -4.40
C ALA A 360 10.29 -19.04 -3.80
N THR A 361 10.97 -18.57 -2.74
CA THR A 361 12.07 -19.32 -2.13
C THR A 361 11.62 -20.38 -1.14
N ARG A 362 10.86 -19.99 -0.12
CA ARG A 362 10.54 -20.88 1.00
C ARG A 362 9.45 -21.87 0.62
N ASP A 363 8.39 -21.39 -0.02
CA ASP A 363 7.20 -22.20 -0.28
C ASP A 363 7.26 -22.97 -1.59
N LEU A 364 7.94 -22.45 -2.61
CA LEU A 364 8.13 -23.16 -3.87
C LEU A 364 9.48 -23.88 -3.92
N TYR A 365 10.59 -23.15 -3.83
CA TYR A 365 11.91 -23.75 -4.03
C TYR A 365 12.33 -24.70 -2.91
N HIS A 366 12.40 -24.23 -1.68
CA HIS A 366 12.86 -25.03 -0.55
C HIS A 366 11.93 -26.22 -0.31
N HIS A 367 10.61 -25.99 -0.29
CA HIS A 367 9.67 -27.05 0.05
C HIS A 367 9.45 -28.08 -1.06
N TYR A 368 9.32 -27.68 -2.33
CA TYR A 368 9.02 -28.62 -3.44
C TYR A 368 10.22 -29.00 -4.30
N VAL A 369 11.23 -28.13 -4.45
CA VAL A 369 12.35 -28.36 -5.37
C VAL A 369 13.58 -28.91 -4.65
N ARG A 370 13.98 -28.29 -3.54
CA ARG A 370 15.20 -28.67 -2.80
C ARG A 370 15.06 -28.54 -1.28
N PRO A 371 14.44 -29.53 -0.61
CA PRO A 371 14.23 -29.53 0.86
C PRO A 371 15.49 -29.59 1.72
N GLN A 372 16.64 -29.89 1.13
CA GLN A 372 17.94 -29.95 1.81
C GLN A 372 18.85 -28.78 1.42
N ALA A 373 18.31 -27.70 0.85
CA ALA A 373 19.09 -26.53 0.46
C ALA A 373 19.73 -25.87 1.69
N SER A 374 20.99 -25.45 1.56
CA SER A 374 21.68 -24.71 2.63
C SER A 374 21.14 -23.29 2.76
N GLU A 375 21.30 -22.64 3.92
CA GLU A 375 20.92 -21.23 4.11
C GLU A 375 21.54 -20.31 3.07
N ARG A 376 22.82 -20.53 2.73
CA ARG A 376 23.54 -19.75 1.72
C ARG A 376 22.88 -19.87 0.34
N GLU A 377 22.41 -21.06 0.01
CA GLU A 377 21.69 -21.32 -1.23
C GLU A 377 20.33 -20.63 -1.23
N LEU A 378 19.56 -20.74 -0.15
CA LEU A 378 18.26 -20.08 -0.03
C LEU A 378 18.36 -18.55 -0.15
N VAL A 379 19.40 -17.95 0.42
CA VAL A 379 19.68 -16.52 0.24
C VAL A 379 19.94 -16.17 -1.22
N TRP A 380 20.73 -16.98 -1.95
CA TRP A 380 20.98 -16.75 -3.37
C TRP A 380 19.72 -16.90 -4.22
N VAL A 381 18.91 -17.94 -3.97
CA VAL A 381 17.62 -18.13 -4.64
C VAL A 381 16.70 -16.95 -4.31
N GLY A 382 16.71 -16.41 -3.10
CA GLY A 382 15.94 -15.21 -2.73
C GLY A 382 16.28 -13.97 -3.53
N ARG A 383 17.58 -13.76 -3.79
CA ARG A 383 18.04 -12.66 -4.65
C ARG A 383 17.57 -12.84 -6.09
N ILE A 384 17.65 -14.06 -6.63
CA ILE A 384 17.17 -14.39 -7.97
C ILE A 384 15.65 -14.20 -8.06
N SER A 385 14.89 -14.71 -7.08
CA SER A 385 13.44 -14.55 -7.01
C SER A 385 13.02 -13.07 -6.96
N THR A 386 13.74 -12.25 -6.18
CA THR A 386 13.51 -10.79 -6.13
C THR A 386 13.67 -10.15 -7.51
N LEU A 387 14.73 -10.52 -8.24
CA LEU A 387 14.98 -10.02 -9.60
C LEU A 387 13.90 -10.50 -10.59
N LEU A 388 13.47 -11.75 -10.51
CA LEU A 388 12.39 -12.29 -11.34
C LEU A 388 11.07 -11.57 -11.08
N VAL A 389 10.73 -11.32 -9.81
CA VAL A 389 9.54 -10.58 -9.41
C VAL A 389 9.58 -9.14 -9.95
N LEU A 390 10.74 -8.48 -9.87
CA LEU A 390 10.94 -7.14 -10.41
C LEU A 390 10.81 -7.09 -11.94
N ILE A 391 11.41 -8.04 -12.67
CA ILE A 391 11.30 -8.07 -14.14
C ILE A 391 9.86 -8.37 -14.56
N GLY A 392 9.19 -9.31 -13.88
CA GLY A 392 7.78 -9.61 -14.09
C GLY A 392 6.90 -8.38 -13.86
N SER A 393 7.19 -7.57 -12.84
CA SER A 393 6.42 -6.36 -12.57
C SER A 393 6.56 -5.31 -13.68
N PHE A 394 7.72 -5.18 -14.30
CA PHE A 394 7.89 -4.29 -15.45
C PHE A 394 7.07 -4.73 -16.65
N PHE A 395 7.02 -6.04 -16.92
CA PHE A 395 6.18 -6.59 -17.98
C PHE A 395 4.70 -6.26 -17.74
N TYR A 396 4.17 -6.57 -16.55
CA TYR A 396 2.77 -6.28 -16.23
C TYR A 396 2.47 -4.78 -16.21
N GLY A 397 3.33 -3.97 -15.60
CA GLY A 397 3.14 -2.52 -15.53
C GLY A 397 3.05 -1.86 -16.92
N LEU A 398 3.85 -2.34 -17.89
CA LEU A 398 3.80 -1.84 -19.27
C LEU A 398 2.54 -2.26 -20.04
N MET A 399 1.85 -3.31 -19.59
CA MET A 399 0.57 -3.74 -20.17
C MET A 399 -0.63 -2.92 -19.64
N MET A 400 -0.51 -2.30 -18.46
CA MET A 400 -1.60 -1.63 -17.74
C MET A 400 -1.85 -0.17 -18.17
N LYS A 401 -1.71 0.15 -19.46
CA LYS A 401 -1.82 1.54 -19.96
C LYS A 401 -3.12 2.23 -19.59
#